data_AF-A0A7J2YFZ8-F1
#
_entry.id   AF-A0A7J2YFZ8-F1
#
_cell.length_a   1.000
_cell.length_b   1.000
_cell.length_c   1.000
_cell.angle_alpha   90.00
_cell.angle_beta   90.00
_cell.angle_gamma   90.00
#
_symmetry.space_group_name_H-M   'P 1'
#
loop_
_entity.id
_entity.type
_entity.pdbx_description
1 polymer ?
#
loop_
_entity_poly.entity_id
_entity_poly.type
_entity_poly.pdbx_seq_one_letter_code
_entity_poly.pdbx_strand_id
1 'polypeptide(L)'
;MFEWLTDVMMKIALNYGYIGALVVSILGNFLPFIPIPYLIAIYYMASYMPVDPIILGIAAGIGGAIGKSVIYLLGFEGGKIIITE
;
A
#
# COMPACT_ATOMS: atom_id res chain seq x y z
N MET A 1 0.10 -17.93 -5.72
CA MET A 1 0.00 -16.68 -6.51
C MET A 1 0.28 -15.44 -5.65
N PHE A 2 -0.32 -15.29 -4.46
CA PHE A 2 -0.09 -14.13 -3.60
C PHE A 2 1.24 -14.13 -2.83
N GLU A 3 1.84 -15.30 -2.58
CA GLU A 3 3.11 -15.43 -1.84
C GLU A 3 4.28 -14.67 -2.48
N TRP A 4 4.43 -14.75 -3.81
CA TRP A 4 5.45 -13.99 -4.52
C TRP A 4 5.27 -12.47 -4.33
N LEU A 5 4.01 -12.00 -4.35
CA LEU A 5 3.71 -10.59 -4.18
C LEU A 5 4.03 -10.12 -2.76
N THR A 6 3.68 -10.93 -1.75
CA THR A 6 4.04 -10.64 -0.37
C THR A 6 5.54 -10.62 -0.17
N ASP A 7 6.28 -11.55 -0.78
CA ASP A 7 7.75 -11.57 -0.71
C ASP A 7 8.38 -10.33 -1.33
N VAL A 8 7.86 -9.87 -2.47
CA VAL A 8 8.31 -8.63 -3.12
C VAL A 8 8.04 -7.43 -2.22
N MET A 9 6.85 -7.34 -1.63
CA MET A 9 6.51 -6.24 -0.72
C MET A 9 7.36 -6.24 0.53
N MET A 10 7.61 -7.41 1.13
CA MET A 10 8.50 -7.57 2.27
C MET A 10 9.92 -7.12 1.92
N LYS A 11 10.46 -7.53 0.76
CA LYS A 11 11.78 -7.09 0.30
C LYS A 11 11.85 -5.58 0.12
N ILE A 12 10.82 -4.95 -0.44
CA ILE A 12 10.79 -3.49 -0.62
C ILE A 12 10.72 -2.78 0.75
N ALA A 13 9.82 -3.21 1.63
CA ALA A 13 9.68 -2.67 2.98
C ALA A 13 10.99 -2.76 3.78
N LEU A 14 11.63 -3.92 3.78
CA LEU A 14 12.82 -4.19 4.58
C LEU A 14 14.08 -3.49 4.05
N ASN A 15 14.26 -3.40 2.73
CA ASN A 15 15.47 -2.78 2.16
C ASN A 15 15.42 -1.25 2.15
N TYR A 16 14.21 -0.65 2.15
CA TYR A 16 14.04 0.79 1.95
C TYR A 16 13.43 1.52 3.16
N GLY A 17 13.22 0.84 4.29
CA GLY A 17 12.75 1.47 5.53
C GLY A 17 11.44 2.24 5.34
N TYR A 18 11.35 3.48 5.85
CA TYR A 18 10.15 4.32 5.74
C TYR A 18 9.70 4.56 4.29
N ILE A 19 10.63 4.69 3.35
CA ILE A 19 10.29 4.85 1.92
C ILE A 19 9.70 3.54 1.38
N GLY A 20 10.26 2.40 1.78
CA GLY A 20 9.72 1.08 1.48
C GLY A 20 8.28 0.92 1.98
N ALA A 21 8.03 1.32 3.22
CA ALA A 21 6.69 1.30 3.83
C ALA A 21 5.68 2.19 3.09
N LEU A 22 6.10 3.38 2.63
CA LEU A 22 5.28 4.28 1.82
C LEU A 22 4.89 3.62 0.49
N VAL A 23 5.87 3.11 -0.26
CA VAL A 23 5.65 2.46 -1.56
C VAL A 23 4.77 1.22 -1.43
N VAL A 24 5.04 0.39 -0.43
CA VAL A 24 4.26 -0.82 -0.15
C VAL A 24 2.81 -0.47 0.20
N SER A 25 2.60 0.60 0.96
CA SER A 25 1.24 1.06 1.31
C SER A 25 0.47 1.63 0.12
N ILE A 26 1.15 2.33 -0.80
CA ILE A 26 0.54 2.79 -2.06
C ILE A 26 0.10 1.60 -2.90
N LEU A 27 1.04 0.69 -3.19
CA LEU A 27 0.79 -0.48 -4.04
C LEU A 27 -0.26 -1.41 -3.44
N GLY A 28 -0.24 -1.60 -2.11
CA GLY A 28 -1.17 -2.45 -1.39
C GLY A 28 -2.60 -1.91 -1.38
N ASN A 29 -2.79 -0.59 -1.51
CA ASN A 29 -4.11 0.04 -1.56
C ASN A 29 -4.60 0.35 -2.98
N PHE A 30 -3.71 0.27 -3.98
CA PHE A 30 -4.02 0.58 -5.38
C PHE A 30 -4.94 -0.45 -6.05
N LEU A 31 -4.88 -1.72 -5.63
CA LEU A 31 -5.62 -2.82 -6.26
C LEU A 31 -6.92 -3.10 -5.49
N PRO A 32 -8.11 -2.69 -5.98
CA PRO A 32 -9.37 -2.81 -5.24
C PRO A 32 -9.84 -4.25 -5.04
N PHE A 33 -9.44 -5.17 -5.92
CA PHE A 33 -9.93 -6.55 -5.96
C PHE A 33 -8.88 -7.60 -5.58
N ILE A 34 -7.68 -7.17 -5.20
CA ILE A 34 -6.62 -8.08 -4.77
C ILE A 34 -6.38 -7.87 -3.28
N PRO A 35 -6.71 -8.86 -2.42
CA PRO A 35 -6.39 -8.78 -1.00
C PRO A 35 -4.88 -8.95 -0.81
N ILE A 36 -4.13 -7.87 -1.02
CA ILE A 36 -2.68 -7.83 -0.78
C ILE A 36 -2.45 -7.56 0.70
N PRO A 37 -1.82 -8.47 1.46
CA PRO A 37 -1.63 -8.27 2.89
C PRO A 37 -0.41 -7.38 3.17
N TYR A 38 -0.39 -6.17 2.59
CA TYR A 38 0.72 -5.21 2.73
C TYR A 38 0.94 -4.79 4.20
N LEU A 39 -0.12 -4.82 5.01
CA LEU A 39 -0.08 -4.55 6.45
C LEU A 39 0.84 -5.52 7.20
N ILE A 40 1.06 -6.74 6.70
CA ILE A 40 2.02 -7.69 7.29
C ILE A 40 3.44 -7.10 7.22
N ALA A 41 3.81 -6.46 6.11
CA ALA A 41 5.11 -5.83 5.97
C ALA A 41 5.29 -4.65 6.93
N ILE A 42 4.27 -3.81 7.08
CA ILE A 42 4.30 -2.68 8.00
C ILE A 42 4.36 -3.17 9.46
N TYR A 43 3.56 -4.18 9.80
CA TYR A 43 3.58 -4.80 11.13
C TYR A 43 4.95 -5.39 11.45
N TYR A 44 5.55 -6.12 10.50
CA TYR A 44 6.86 -6.72 10.67
C TYR A 44 7.94 -5.65 10.89
N MET A 45 7.91 -4.58 10.10
CA MET A 45 8.83 -3.44 10.29
C MET A 45 8.68 -2.83 11.68
N ALA A 46 7.45 -2.56 12.12
CA ALA A 46 7.18 -1.98 13.43
C ALA A 46 7.64 -2.88 14.60
N SER A 47 7.58 -4.21 14.41
CA SER A 47 7.85 -5.18 15.48
C SER A 47 9.32 -5.58 15.58
N TYR A 48 10.05 -5.60 14.46
CA TYR A 48 11.38 -6.22 14.38
C TYR A 48 12.49 -5.30 13.88
N MET A 49 12.17 -4.13 13.32
CA MET A 49 13.15 -3.18 12.78
C MET A 49 13.33 -2.00 13.74
N PRO A 50 14.52 -1.38 13.83
CA PRO A 50 14.73 -0.16 14.61
C PRO A 50 14.13 1.07 13.89
N VAL A 51 12.81 1.08 13.72
CA VAL A 51 12.03 2.18 13.13
C VAL A 51 11.09 2.77 14.17
N ASP A 52 10.82 4.07 14.07
CA ASP A 52 9.82 4.75 14.89
C ASP A 52 8.41 4.37 14.38
N PRO A 53 7.56 3.72 15.20
CA PRO A 53 6.24 3.28 14.79
C PRO A 53 5.30 4.43 14.38
N ILE A 54 5.47 5.62 14.95
CA ILE A 54 4.65 6.80 14.64
C ILE A 54 4.99 7.28 13.23
N ILE A 55 6.28 7.43 12.93
CA ILE A 55 6.74 7.87 11.60
C ILE A 55 6.37 6.83 10.55
N LEU A 56 6.55 5.54 10.87
CA LEU A 56 6.15 4.42 10.01
C LEU A 56 4.63 4.45 9.74
N GLY A 57 3.81 4.67 10.78
CA GLY A 57 2.37 4.77 10.67
C GLY A 57 1.92 5.96 9.81
N ILE A 58 2.58 7.11 9.93
CA ILE A 58 2.32 8.28 9.08
C ILE A 58 2.68 7.98 7.63
N ALA A 59 3.86 7.39 7.36
CA ALA A 59 4.28 7.03 6.02
C ALA A 59 3.31 6.01 5.38
N ALA A 60 2.92 4.97 6.12
CA ALA A 60 1.96 3.98 5.66
C ALA A 60 0.57 4.58 5.44
N GLY A 61 0.10 5.46 6.34
CA GLY A 61 -1.17 6.16 6.24
C GLY A 61 -1.25 7.07 5.02
N ILE A 62 -0.21 7.86 4.75
CA ILE A 62 -0.10 8.69 3.54
C ILE A 62 -0.11 7.80 2.29
N GLY A 63 0.67 6.72 2.29
CA GLY A 63 0.70 5.79 1.15
C GLY A 63 -0.67 5.16 0.88
N GLY A 64 -1.37 4.74 1.94
CA GLY A 64 -2.72 4.20 1.81
C GLY A 64 -3.75 5.21 1.32
N ALA A 65 -3.69 6.46 1.82
CA ALA A 65 -4.53 7.54 1.34
C ALA A 65 -4.32 7.80 -0.16
N ILE A 66 -3.06 7.89 -0.61
CA ILE A 66 -2.72 8.05 -2.04
C ILE A 66 -3.27 6.88 -2.86
N GLY A 67 -3.00 5.63 -2.45
CA GLY A 67 -3.48 4.45 -3.17
C GLY A 67 -5.01 4.44 -3.31
N LYS A 68 -5.73 4.82 -2.25
CA LYS A 68 -7.20 4.92 -2.25
C LYS A 68 -7.73 6.09 -3.08
N SER A 69 -7.06 7.24 -3.05
CA SER A 69 -7.44 8.38 -3.89
C SER A 69 -7.32 8.05 -5.37
N VAL A 70 -6.25 7.34 -5.78
CA VAL A 70 -6.08 6.96 -7.19
C VAL A 70 -7.17 5.99 -7.64
N ILE A 71 -7.48 4.96 -6.85
CA ILE A 71 -8.55 4.03 -7.25
C ILE A 71 -9.94 4.68 -7.23
N TYR A 72 -10.18 5.61 -6.31
CA TYR A 72 -11.40 6.40 -6.29
C TYR A 72 -11.54 7.22 -7.58
N LEU A 73 -10.48 7.92 -8.01
CA LEU A 73 -10.50 8.69 -9.25
C LEU A 73 -10.71 7.79 -10.48
N LEU A 74 -10.02 6.65 -10.55
CA LEU A 74 -10.20 5.68 -11.65
C LEU A 74 -11.64 5.15 -11.70
N GLY A 75 -12.21 4.79 -10.56
CA GLY A 75 -13.59 4.31 -10.47
C GLY A 75 -14.63 5.41 -10.77
N PHE A 76 -14.39 6.63 -10.30
CA PHE A 76 -15.26 7.77 -10.51
C PHE A 76 -15.31 8.19 -11.99
N GLU A 77 -14.15 8.35 -12.62
CA GLU A 77 -14.07 8.71 -14.04
C GLU A 77 -14.57 7.56 -14.93
N GLY A 78 -14.23 6.31 -14.60
CA GLY A 78 -14.78 5.14 -15.31
C GLY A 78 -16.30 5.05 -15.22
N GLY A 79 -16.87 5.35 -14.04
CA GLY A 79 -18.31 5.42 -13.84
C GLY A 79 -18.96 6.49 -14.72
N LYS A 80 -18.39 7.70 -14.80
CA LYS A 80 -18.94 8.76 -15.65
C LYS A 80 -19.07 8.36 -17.12
N ILE A 81 -18.09 7.62 -17.66
CA ILE A 81 -18.12 7.15 -19.05
C ILE A 81 -19.33 6.23 -19.27
N ILE A 82 -19.55 5.28 -18.35
CA ILE A 82 -20.65 4.30 -18.44
C ILE A 82 -22.03 4.96 -18.31
N ILE A 83 -22.17 5.99 -17.48
CA ILE A 83 -23.46 6.65 -17.19
C ILE A 83 -23.83 7.69 -18.27
N THR A 84 -22.85 8.15 -19.05
CA THR A 84 -23.05 9.18 -20.09
C THR A 84 -23.53 8.58 -21.43
N GLU A 85 -23.53 7.25 -21.56
CA GLU A 85 -24.20 6.50 -22.64
C GLU A 85 -25.60 6.04 -22.21
#